data_AF-A0A6L5ZD69-F1
#
_entry.id   AF-A0A6L5ZD69-F1
#
_cell.length_a   1.000
_cell.length_b   1.000
_cell.length_c   1.000
_cell.angle_alpha   90.00
_cell.angle_beta   90.00
_cell.angle_gamma   90.00
#
_symmetry.space_group_name_H-M   'P 1'
#
loop_
_entity.id
_entity.type
_entity.pdbx_description
1 polymer ?
#
loop_
_entity_poly.entity_id
_entity_poly.type
_entity_poly.pdbx_seq_one_letter_code
_entity_poly.pdbx_strand_id
1 'polypeptide(L)'
;MTIPPTLTRSTTRSPLRLEIRYQLGALESAWDALVDQQNLSSPFLASWWINNAAEGTPALLCCFAGSELVGGAAFQIDTVGPRPFAVERVRCVGQGTLAPDHLDLIAQPDHATEVLDLVLRWLQRPGSRVVDLDGLSATGALAQSLSSHEIARMAAPWTKLPADSAEYLAARAGQVRST
;
A
#
# COMPACT_ATOMS: atom_id res chain seq x y z
N MET A 1 34.82 -40.08 -0.19
CA MET A 1 33.42 -40.50 -0.45
C MET A 1 32.54 -39.53 0.31
N THR A 2 32.10 -38.47 -0.36
CA THR A 2 31.46 -37.30 0.27
C THR A 2 29.96 -37.42 0.08
N ILE A 3 29.22 -37.46 1.19
CA ILE A 3 27.75 -37.47 1.19
C ILE A 3 27.28 -36.04 0.82
N PRO A 4 26.43 -35.85 -0.20
CA PRO A 4 25.86 -34.53 -0.46
C PRO A 4 24.80 -34.20 0.61
N PRO A 5 24.71 -32.96 1.10
CA PRO A 5 23.63 -32.58 2.00
C PRO A 5 22.28 -32.62 1.28
N THR A 6 21.36 -33.25 2.00
CA THR A 6 19.97 -33.54 1.69
C THR A 6 19.16 -32.30 1.28
N LEU A 7 18.34 -32.47 0.25
CA LEU A 7 17.25 -31.59 -0.18
C LEU A 7 16.40 -31.12 1.02
N THR A 8 16.42 -29.82 1.30
CA THR A 8 15.48 -29.21 2.25
C THR A 8 14.12 -29.03 1.57
N ARG A 9 13.11 -29.66 2.16
CA ARG A 9 11.69 -29.73 1.76
C ARG A 9 11.16 -28.42 1.17
N SER A 10 10.61 -28.51 -0.04
CA SER A 10 9.57 -27.59 -0.50
C SER A 10 8.34 -27.80 0.38
N THR A 11 8.13 -26.91 1.34
CA THR A 11 6.87 -26.83 2.08
C THR A 11 5.91 -26.10 1.15
N THR A 12 5.08 -26.85 0.41
CA THR A 12 4.02 -26.26 -0.42
C THR A 12 3.01 -25.57 0.50
N ARG A 13 3.21 -24.27 0.69
CA ARG A 13 2.27 -23.41 1.38
C ARG A 13 0.96 -23.40 0.59
N SER A 14 -0.18 -23.50 1.29
CA SER A 14 -1.49 -23.39 0.64
C SER A 14 -1.62 -22.04 -0.05
N PRO A 15 -2.21 -21.98 -1.25
CA PRO A 15 -2.32 -20.75 -1.99
C PRO A 15 -3.20 -19.74 -1.24
N LEU A 16 -2.80 -18.48 -1.24
CA LEU A 16 -3.59 -17.39 -0.67
C LEU A 16 -4.91 -17.20 -1.43
N ARG A 17 -5.97 -16.91 -0.67
CA ARG A 17 -7.27 -16.51 -1.22
C ARG A 17 -7.38 -14.98 -1.19
N LEU A 18 -7.73 -14.38 -2.32
CA LEU A 18 -8.06 -12.96 -2.40
C LEU A 18 -9.57 -12.76 -2.27
N GLU A 19 -9.99 -11.88 -1.37
CA GLU A 19 -11.35 -11.34 -1.29
C GLU A 19 -11.33 -9.84 -1.56
N ILE A 20 -12.32 -9.36 -2.32
CA ILE A 20 -12.52 -7.91 -2.53
C ILE A 20 -13.66 -7.47 -1.63
N ARG A 21 -13.39 -6.45 -0.82
CA ARG A 21 -14.37 -5.87 0.12
C ARG A 21 -14.54 -4.38 -0.13
N TYR A 22 -15.68 -3.85 0.30
CA TYR A 22 -16.01 -2.42 0.22
C TYR A 22 -15.82 -1.69 1.57
N GLN A 23 -15.54 -2.44 2.63
CA GLN A 23 -15.24 -1.99 3.99
C GLN A 23 -14.46 -3.09 4.71
N LEU A 24 -13.65 -2.74 5.70
CA LEU A 24 -12.89 -3.73 6.48
C LEU A 24 -13.81 -4.52 7.45
N GLY A 25 -14.67 -3.80 8.19
CA GLY A 25 -15.59 -4.40 9.16
C GLY A 25 -14.83 -5.18 10.24
N ALA A 26 -15.17 -6.46 10.42
CA ALA A 26 -14.52 -7.31 11.42
C ALA A 26 -12.99 -7.50 11.21
N LEU A 27 -12.44 -7.07 10.07
CA LEU A 27 -11.00 -7.15 9.77
C LEU A 27 -10.19 -5.95 10.24
N GLU A 28 -10.81 -4.88 10.75
CA GLU A 28 -10.11 -3.62 11.09
C GLU A 28 -8.90 -3.85 12.00
N SER A 29 -9.08 -4.57 13.11
CA SER A 29 -7.98 -4.84 14.04
C SER A 29 -6.87 -5.71 13.43
N ALA A 30 -7.23 -6.68 12.58
CA ALA A 30 -6.24 -7.54 11.91
C ALA A 30 -5.48 -6.76 10.83
N TRP A 31 -6.15 -5.84 10.15
CA TRP A 31 -5.56 -4.94 9.18
C TRP A 31 -4.56 -3.98 9.85
N ASP A 32 -4.97 -3.32 10.94
CA ASP A 32 -4.09 -2.40 11.68
C ASP A 32 -2.86 -3.12 12.25
N ALA A 33 -3.03 -4.35 12.74
CA ALA A 33 -1.90 -5.18 13.17
C ALA A 33 -0.90 -5.48 12.04
N LEU A 34 -1.35 -5.53 10.78
CA LEU A 34 -0.46 -5.65 9.62
C LEU A 34 0.20 -4.30 9.31
N VAL A 35 -0.51 -3.18 9.42
CA VAL A 35 0.06 -1.82 9.24
C VAL A 35 1.21 -1.57 10.22
N ASP A 36 1.05 -1.99 11.46
CA ASP A 36 2.08 -1.86 12.52
C ASP A 36 3.34 -2.69 12.23
N GLN A 37 3.23 -3.74 11.39
CA GLN A 37 4.37 -4.57 10.98
C GLN A 37 5.13 -4.01 9.78
N GLN A 38 4.62 -2.97 9.13
CA GLN A 38 5.28 -2.42 7.94
C GLN A 38 6.51 -1.59 8.32
N ASN A 39 7.55 -1.62 7.49
CA ASN A 39 8.74 -0.79 7.69
C ASN A 39 8.41 0.71 7.75
N LEU A 40 7.34 1.12 7.08
CA LEU A 40 6.83 2.47 7.10
C LEU A 40 5.32 2.43 7.36
N SER A 41 4.93 2.51 8.63
CA SER A 41 3.53 2.58 9.05
C SER A 41 2.96 3.96 8.72
N SER A 42 2.40 4.10 7.52
CA SER A 42 1.70 5.31 7.10
C SER A 42 0.30 5.36 7.73
N PRO A 43 -0.14 6.50 8.29
CA PRO A 43 -1.50 6.66 8.81
C PRO A 43 -2.56 6.46 7.72
N PHE A 44 -2.18 6.65 6.45
CA PHE A 44 -3.04 6.45 5.28
C PHE A 44 -3.26 4.96 4.93
N LEU A 45 -2.56 4.05 5.61
CA LEU A 45 -2.80 2.62 5.55
C LEU A 45 -3.68 2.10 6.69
N ALA A 46 -3.95 2.92 7.72
CA ALA A 46 -4.75 2.50 8.86
C ALA A 46 -6.24 2.31 8.50
N SER A 47 -6.92 1.45 9.26
CA SER A 47 -8.32 1.10 9.06
C SER A 47 -9.26 2.30 9.07
N TRP A 48 -9.01 3.26 9.98
CA TRP A 48 -9.79 4.49 10.08
C TRP A 48 -9.70 5.33 8.79
N TRP A 49 -8.55 5.36 8.13
CA TRP A 49 -8.40 6.07 6.85
C TRP A 49 -9.15 5.32 5.75
N ILE A 50 -8.86 4.03 5.63
CA ILE A 50 -9.40 3.18 4.55
C ILE A 50 -10.93 3.16 4.53
N ASN A 51 -11.56 3.14 5.70
CA ASN A 51 -13.01 3.12 5.81
C ASN A 51 -13.68 4.48 5.51
N ASN A 52 -12.94 5.60 5.51
CA ASN A 52 -13.54 6.94 5.50
C ASN A 52 -13.04 7.86 4.38
N ALA A 53 -11.87 7.60 3.80
CA ALA A 53 -11.21 8.53 2.88
C ALA A 53 -11.52 8.28 1.39
N ALA A 54 -12.28 7.24 1.05
CA ALA A 54 -12.61 6.95 -0.33
C ALA A 54 -13.63 7.96 -0.90
N GLU A 55 -13.29 8.63 -2.00
CA GLU A 55 -14.22 9.46 -2.78
C GLU A 55 -14.96 8.64 -3.85
N GLY A 56 -14.36 7.51 -4.27
CA GLY A 56 -14.95 6.53 -5.18
C GLY A 56 -15.52 5.31 -4.45
N THR A 57 -15.77 4.23 -5.20
CA THR A 57 -16.15 2.94 -4.61
C THR A 57 -14.90 2.26 -4.03
N PRO A 58 -14.84 1.95 -2.71
CA PRO A 58 -13.70 1.25 -2.14
C PRO A 58 -13.49 -0.13 -2.80
N ALA A 59 -12.24 -0.53 -2.97
CA ALA A 59 -11.85 -1.86 -3.42
C ALA A 59 -10.69 -2.33 -2.54
N LEU A 60 -11.04 -3.00 -1.44
CA LEU A 60 -10.11 -3.49 -0.43
C LEU A 60 -9.78 -4.94 -0.76
N LEU A 61 -8.54 -5.18 -1.16
CA LEU A 61 -8.03 -6.49 -1.51
C LEU A 61 -7.51 -7.13 -0.22
N CYS A 62 -8.22 -8.11 0.32
CA CYS A 62 -7.84 -8.84 1.52
C CYS A 62 -7.33 -10.24 1.15
N CYS A 63 -6.08 -10.55 1.47
CA CYS A 63 -5.43 -11.82 1.18
C CYS A 63 -5.42 -12.71 2.43
N PHE A 64 -5.89 -13.94 2.27
CA PHE A 64 -6.06 -14.89 3.38
C PHE A 64 -5.25 -16.15 3.22
N ALA A 65 -4.56 -16.56 4.29
CA ALA A 65 -4.04 -17.91 4.47
C ALA A 65 -5.05 -18.71 5.32
N GLY A 66 -5.90 -19.50 4.68
CA GLY A 66 -7.06 -20.10 5.36
C GLY A 66 -8.05 -19.02 5.81
N SER A 67 -8.21 -18.84 7.12
CA SER A 67 -9.06 -17.79 7.71
C SER A 67 -8.28 -16.56 8.21
N GLU A 68 -6.95 -16.60 8.19
CA GLU A 68 -6.10 -15.53 8.70
C GLU A 68 -5.86 -14.48 7.61
N LEU A 69 -6.05 -13.20 7.93
CA LEU A 69 -5.67 -12.09 7.07
C LEU A 69 -4.14 -11.92 7.13
N VAL A 70 -3.47 -12.14 6.00
CA VAL A 70 -1.99 -12.10 5.92
C VAL A 70 -1.47 -10.92 5.10
N GLY A 71 -2.36 -10.15 4.48
CA GLY A 71 -1.99 -8.97 3.71
C GLY A 71 -3.13 -8.42 2.87
N GLY A 72 -2.84 -7.36 2.13
CA GLY A 72 -3.80 -6.70 1.28
C GLY A 72 -3.34 -5.38 0.70
N ALA A 73 -4.22 -4.76 -0.09
CA ALA A 73 -4.04 -3.40 -0.60
C ALA A 73 -5.39 -2.69 -0.63
N ALA A 74 -5.38 -1.37 -0.40
CA ALA A 74 -6.59 -0.56 -0.38
C ALA A 74 -6.62 0.39 -1.58
N PHE A 75 -7.61 0.22 -2.45
CA PHE A 75 -7.86 1.10 -3.59
C PHE A 75 -9.26 1.70 -3.54
N GLN A 76 -9.49 2.67 -4.40
CA GLN A 76 -10.82 3.14 -4.77
C GLN A 76 -10.99 3.08 -6.29
N ILE A 77 -12.23 2.91 -6.72
CA ILE A 77 -12.62 2.83 -8.12
C ILE A 77 -13.57 3.97 -8.44
N ASP A 78 -13.22 4.74 -9.46
CA ASP A 78 -14.10 5.72 -10.10
C ASP A 78 -14.12 5.52 -11.62
N THR A 79 -14.69 6.48 -12.35
CA THR A 79 -14.66 6.47 -13.82
C THR A 79 -14.07 7.78 -14.34
N VAL A 80 -13.26 7.71 -15.39
CA VAL A 80 -12.64 8.86 -16.04
C VAL A 80 -13.05 8.96 -17.50
N GLY A 81 -13.24 10.20 -17.98
CA GLY A 81 -13.60 10.51 -19.37
C GLY A 81 -15.09 10.81 -19.59
N PRO A 82 -15.46 11.30 -20.78
CA PRO A 82 -16.85 11.63 -21.10
C PRO A 82 -17.70 10.38 -21.31
N ARG A 83 -18.95 10.41 -20.86
CA ARG A 83 -19.94 9.39 -21.23
C ARG A 83 -20.26 9.46 -22.73
N PRO A 84 -20.49 8.32 -23.41
CA PRO A 84 -20.56 6.95 -22.89
C PRO A 84 -19.21 6.21 -22.80
N PHE A 85 -18.08 6.85 -23.17
CA PHE A 85 -16.75 6.23 -23.27
C PHE A 85 -15.94 6.23 -21.96
N ALA A 86 -16.56 6.59 -20.84
CA ALA A 86 -15.88 6.61 -19.55
C ALA A 86 -15.32 5.23 -19.22
N VAL A 87 -14.07 5.17 -18.78
CA VAL A 87 -13.38 3.94 -18.40
C VAL A 87 -13.22 3.86 -16.88
N GLU A 88 -13.15 2.64 -16.35
CA GLU A 88 -12.82 2.42 -14.94
C GLU A 88 -11.44 3.03 -14.64
N ARG A 89 -11.30 3.68 -13.49
CA ARG A 89 -10.01 4.11 -12.97
C ARG A 89 -9.82 3.62 -11.54
N VAL A 90 -8.70 2.94 -11.31
CA VAL A 90 -8.25 2.47 -9.99
C VAL A 90 -7.27 3.50 -9.44
N ARG A 91 -7.48 3.91 -8.19
CA ARG A 91 -6.67 4.91 -7.49
C ARG A 91 -6.38 4.46 -6.07
N CYS A 92 -5.39 5.06 -5.44
CA CYS A 92 -5.20 4.96 -4.00
C CYS A 92 -6.40 5.54 -3.23
N VAL A 93 -6.74 4.98 -2.07
CA VAL A 93 -7.80 5.54 -1.20
C VAL A 93 -7.39 6.92 -0.69
N GLY A 94 -8.26 7.91 -0.87
CA GLY A 94 -7.99 9.31 -0.51
C GLY A 94 -7.17 10.09 -1.54
N GLN A 95 -6.79 9.48 -2.67
CA GLN A 95 -6.06 10.18 -3.73
C GLN A 95 -6.85 11.36 -4.30
N GLY A 96 -6.23 12.54 -4.38
CA GLY A 96 -6.87 13.78 -4.79
C GLY A 96 -6.58 14.89 -3.80
N THR A 97 -7.64 15.52 -3.28
CA THR A 97 -7.52 16.64 -2.33
C THR A 97 -6.77 16.27 -1.06
N LEU A 98 -6.93 15.03 -0.56
CA LEU A 98 -6.31 14.60 0.68
C LEU A 98 -4.82 14.21 0.52
N ALA A 99 -4.36 13.99 -0.72
CA ALA A 99 -2.97 13.72 -1.09
C ALA A 99 -2.22 12.78 -0.12
N PRO A 100 -2.73 11.56 0.15
CA PRO A 100 -2.04 10.59 1.00
C PRO A 100 -0.69 10.20 0.40
N ASP A 101 0.29 9.92 1.26
CA ASP A 101 1.62 9.48 0.88
C ASP A 101 2.03 8.17 1.56
N HIS A 102 3.21 7.67 1.18
CA HIS A 102 3.79 6.46 1.76
C HIS A 102 2.86 5.23 1.70
N LEU A 103 2.04 5.15 0.66
CA LEU A 103 1.10 4.07 0.43
C LEU A 103 1.78 2.85 -0.20
N ASP A 104 1.30 1.67 0.15
CA ASP A 104 1.72 0.40 -0.47
C ASP A 104 0.69 -0.68 -0.12
N LEU A 105 0.92 -1.91 -0.60
CA LEU A 105 0.31 -3.09 0.02
C LEU A 105 0.87 -3.30 1.43
N ILE A 106 0.10 -3.97 2.28
CA ILE A 106 0.55 -4.48 3.58
C ILE A 106 0.61 -5.99 3.54
N ALA A 107 1.61 -6.59 4.16
CA ALA A 107 1.71 -8.05 4.24
C ALA A 107 2.53 -8.48 5.46
N GLN A 108 2.25 -9.68 5.94
CA GLN A 108 3.20 -10.42 6.78
C GLN A 108 4.47 -10.70 5.95
N PRO A 109 5.67 -10.62 6.55
CA PRO A 109 6.94 -10.81 5.82
C PRO A 109 6.98 -12.11 5.00
N ASP A 110 6.52 -13.21 5.59
CA ASP A 110 6.54 -14.52 4.92
C ASP A 110 5.58 -14.56 3.72
N HIS A 111 4.54 -13.72 3.68
CA HIS A 111 3.49 -13.71 2.65
C HIS A 111 3.65 -12.58 1.62
N ALA A 112 4.63 -11.69 1.78
CA ALA A 112 4.77 -10.46 0.99
C ALA A 112 4.75 -10.69 -0.52
N THR A 113 5.50 -11.66 -1.03
CA THR A 113 5.56 -11.97 -2.47
C THR A 113 4.21 -12.47 -3.01
N GLU A 114 3.53 -13.37 -2.30
CA GLU A 114 2.25 -13.92 -2.77
C GLU A 114 1.12 -12.89 -2.72
N VAL A 115 1.14 -11.99 -1.72
CA VAL A 115 0.22 -10.84 -1.62
C VAL A 115 0.45 -9.88 -2.79
N LEU A 116 1.71 -9.51 -3.06
CA LEU A 116 2.08 -8.67 -4.20
C LEU A 116 1.57 -9.26 -5.52
N ASP A 117 1.80 -10.55 -5.75
CA ASP A 117 1.36 -11.24 -6.97
C ASP A 117 -0.17 -11.25 -7.12
N LEU A 118 -0.93 -11.39 -6.03
CA LEU A 118 -2.39 -11.30 -6.06
C LEU A 118 -2.87 -9.88 -6.37
N VAL A 119 -2.25 -8.86 -5.76
CA VAL A 119 -2.57 -7.46 -5.98
C VAL A 119 -2.25 -7.05 -7.42
N LEU A 120 -1.07 -7.39 -7.93
CA LEU A 120 -0.67 -7.11 -9.31
C LEU A 120 -1.59 -7.81 -10.31
N ARG A 121 -1.94 -9.08 -10.08
CA ARG A 121 -2.92 -9.78 -10.94
C ARG A 121 -4.29 -9.09 -10.94
N TRP A 122 -4.74 -8.56 -9.81
CA TRP A 122 -5.99 -7.82 -9.75
C TRP A 122 -5.92 -6.48 -10.49
N LEU A 123 -4.81 -5.74 -10.36
CA LEU A 123 -4.57 -4.50 -11.10
C LEU A 123 -4.52 -4.74 -12.62
N GLN A 124 -3.84 -5.82 -13.02
CA GLN A 124 -3.61 -6.22 -14.42
C GLN A 124 -4.74 -7.09 -15.01
N ARG A 125 -5.81 -7.38 -14.26
CA ARG A 125 -6.91 -8.23 -14.75
C ARG A 125 -7.50 -7.64 -16.06
N PRO A 126 -8.01 -8.46 -17.00
CA PRO A 126 -8.51 -7.98 -18.29
C PRO A 126 -9.58 -6.87 -18.19
N GLY A 127 -9.64 -6.02 -19.21
CA GLY A 127 -10.66 -4.96 -19.37
C GLY A 127 -10.07 -3.56 -19.43
N SER A 128 -10.78 -2.64 -20.10
CA SER A 128 -10.37 -1.24 -20.27
C SER A 128 -10.41 -0.49 -18.94
N ARG A 129 -9.23 -0.04 -18.49
CA ARG A 129 -9.08 0.72 -17.25
C ARG A 129 -7.87 1.64 -17.29
N VAL A 130 -7.84 2.59 -16.37
CA VAL A 130 -6.65 3.35 -15.98
C VAL A 130 -6.25 2.93 -14.57
N VAL A 131 -4.97 2.67 -14.34
CA VAL A 131 -4.41 2.48 -12.99
C VAL A 131 -3.56 3.72 -12.71
N ASP A 132 -4.06 4.58 -11.81
CA ASP A 132 -3.48 5.88 -11.47
C ASP A 132 -3.20 5.89 -9.97
N LEU A 133 -2.03 5.37 -9.58
CA LEU A 133 -1.60 5.20 -8.19
C LEU A 133 -0.64 6.33 -7.81
N ASP A 134 -1.18 7.36 -7.15
CA ASP A 134 -0.38 8.45 -6.59
C ASP A 134 -0.14 8.22 -5.09
N GLY A 135 0.96 8.77 -4.56
CA GLY A 135 1.30 8.65 -3.14
C GLY A 135 1.94 7.33 -2.73
N LEU A 136 2.36 6.48 -3.68
CA LEU A 136 3.08 5.24 -3.34
C LEU A 136 4.41 5.56 -2.66
N SER A 137 4.77 4.75 -1.66
CA SER A 137 6.11 4.77 -1.08
C SER A 137 7.12 4.35 -2.14
N ALA A 138 8.14 5.18 -2.41
CA ALA A 138 9.16 4.89 -3.42
C ALA A 138 9.92 3.58 -3.16
N THR A 139 10.03 3.17 -1.90
CA THR A 139 10.64 1.89 -1.50
C THR A 139 9.62 0.77 -1.35
N GLY A 140 8.35 1.03 -1.61
CA GLY A 140 7.27 0.06 -1.52
C GLY A 140 7.30 -1.00 -2.62
N ALA A 141 6.74 -2.17 -2.34
CA ALA A 141 6.68 -3.31 -3.24
C ALA A 141 5.90 -2.98 -4.52
N LEU A 142 4.79 -2.23 -4.43
CA LEU A 142 4.03 -1.81 -5.61
C LEU A 142 4.83 -0.83 -6.48
N ALA A 143 5.44 0.19 -5.88
CA ALA A 143 6.22 1.18 -6.62
C ALA A 143 7.39 0.53 -7.37
N GLN A 144 8.13 -0.36 -6.70
CA GLN A 144 9.23 -1.10 -7.32
C GLN A 144 8.74 -1.97 -8.50
N SER A 145 7.63 -2.69 -8.31
CA SER A 145 7.06 -3.60 -9.32
C SER A 145 6.47 -2.87 -10.52
N LEU A 146 6.05 -1.61 -10.35
CA LEU A 146 5.44 -0.78 -11.38
C LEU A 146 6.38 0.34 -11.89
N SER A 147 7.67 0.27 -11.55
CA SER A 147 8.65 1.32 -11.86
C SER A 147 8.76 1.66 -13.35
N SER A 148 8.50 0.71 -14.25
CA SER A 148 8.44 0.95 -15.71
C SER A 148 7.28 1.85 -16.16
N HIS A 149 6.35 2.17 -15.25
CA HIS A 149 5.15 2.98 -15.48
C HIS A 149 5.12 4.25 -14.63
N GLU A 150 6.22 4.56 -13.94
CA GLU A 150 6.31 5.73 -13.07
C GLU A 150 6.32 7.04 -13.86
N ILE A 151 5.56 8.01 -13.38
CA ILE A 151 5.64 9.40 -13.83
C ILE A 151 6.15 10.21 -12.63
N ALA A 152 7.36 10.75 -12.74
CA ALA A 152 7.99 11.50 -11.67
C ALA A 152 7.12 12.70 -11.25
N ARG A 153 6.93 12.88 -9.93
CA ARG A 153 6.24 14.03 -9.33
C ARG A 153 7.15 14.74 -8.34
N MET A 154 6.91 16.04 -8.17
CA MET A 154 7.61 16.84 -7.16
C MET A 154 7.06 16.46 -5.78
N ALA A 155 7.90 15.88 -4.92
CA ALA A 155 7.56 15.61 -3.54
C ALA A 155 7.55 16.91 -2.72
N ALA A 156 6.67 16.98 -1.71
CA ALA A 156 6.74 18.05 -0.73
C ALA A 156 8.09 17.97 0.02
N PRO A 157 8.76 19.11 0.26
CA PRO A 157 10.02 19.10 0.99
C PRO A 157 9.78 18.62 2.42
N TRP A 158 10.46 17.54 2.79
CA TRP A 158 10.48 17.00 4.16
C TRP A 158 11.90 16.98 4.70
N THR A 159 12.05 16.79 6.01
CA THR A 159 13.36 16.67 6.65
C THR A 159 13.31 15.62 7.74
N LYS A 160 14.40 14.87 7.90
CA LYS A 160 14.54 13.97 9.03
C LYS A 160 14.72 14.79 10.30
N LEU A 161 13.83 14.61 11.27
CA LEU A 161 13.99 15.24 12.57
C LEU A 161 15.08 14.49 13.35
N PRO A 162 16.04 15.20 13.98
CA PRO A 162 16.91 14.58 14.97
C PRO A 162 16.08 14.14 16.17
N ALA A 163 16.62 13.21 16.96
CA ALA A 163 15.95 12.71 18.16
C ALA A 163 15.81 13.80 19.24
N ASP A 164 16.74 14.77 19.25
CA ASP A 164 16.75 15.88 20.20
C ASP A 164 16.14 17.15 19.59
N SER A 165 15.17 17.73 20.31
CA SER A 165 14.54 18.99 19.93
C SER A 165 15.52 20.17 19.98
N ALA A 166 16.52 20.14 20.86
CA ALA A 166 17.54 21.18 20.91
C ALA A 166 18.43 21.16 19.66
N GLU A 167 18.80 19.96 19.19
CA GLU A 167 19.53 19.78 17.92
C GLU A 167 18.70 20.27 16.74
N TYR A 168 17.40 19.93 16.70
CA TYR A 168 16.50 20.43 15.67
C TYR A 168 16.47 21.96 15.61
N LEU A 169 16.27 22.62 16.76
CA LEU A 169 16.20 24.08 16.85
C LEU A 169 17.54 24.75 16.52
N ALA A 170 18.66 24.17 16.97
CA ALA A 170 20.00 24.67 16.69
C ALA A 170 20.36 24.63 15.19
N ALA A 171 19.68 23.82 14.38
CA ALA A 171 19.86 23.76 12.93
C ALA A 171 18.96 24.74 12.15
N ARG A 172 17.99 25.41 12.79
CA ARG A 172 17.05 26.32 12.10
C ARG A 172 17.62 27.74 11.96
N ALA A 173 17.21 28.53 10.98
CA ALA A 173 17.59 29.94 10.91
C ALA A 173 17.05 30.73 12.11
N GLY A 174 17.76 31.75 12.60
CA GLY A 174 17.37 32.50 13.81
C GLY A 174 15.95 33.09 13.77
N GLN A 175 15.45 33.45 12.58
CA GLN A 175 14.11 34.00 12.37
C GLN A 175 12.95 33.01 12.60
N VAL A 176 13.23 31.70 12.63
CA VAL A 176 12.23 30.65 12.92
C VAL A 176 12.45 30.00 14.30
N ARG A 177 13.31 30.59 15.14
CA ARG A 177 13.59 30.15 16.52
C ARG A 177 12.84 30.95 17.59
N SER A 178 11.95 31.88 17.21
CA SER A 178 11.27 32.74 18.19
C SER A 178 10.21 31.97 18.97
N THR A 179 10.54 31.71 20.23
CA THR A 179 9.61 31.54 21.36
C THR A 179 8.88 32.84 21.66
#